data_AF-H0J3M7-F1
#
_entry.id   AF-H0J3M7-F1
#
_cell.length_a   1.000
_cell.length_b   1.000
_cell.length_c   1.000
_cell.angle_alpha   90.00
_cell.angle_beta   90.00
_cell.angle_gamma   90.00
#
_symmetry.space_group_name_H-M   'P 1'
#
loop_
_entity.id
_entity.type
_entity.pdbx_description
1 polymer ?
#
loop_
_entity_poly.entity_id
_entity_poly.type
_entity_poly.pdbx_seq_one_letter_code
_entity_poly.pdbx_strand_id
1 'polypeptide(L)'
;MSDDSNQRKIDVTSTAIEKGIDVAKGFIDKLVLPPAEELGLLIKDQISLWRFNNQVRILNKAKAVCEKNNVSVKAIPPKLLCPYLEHASLEDDDELQDKWAILLVNMVDSQQNIQNHVFPYILSQLSSDEFKLLESVLIEKERRVSELEGELSEFLENRSAIEIRLKSEVDEISQKLQSLSPDGKQVYSAEAMELRSSARSKEREIRSLEYKEFMLRRQIAAPESIPEKNIKEFEIANIIRLGLAKVVYEASAGTHSIEVPIGDRDSSYASVDFDIEIDTDTSTILTELGELFIDACREKNA
;
A
#
# COMPACT_ATOMS: atom_id res chain seq x y z
N MET A 1 -2.18 66.94 38.80
CA MET A 1 -3.03 65.73 38.92
C MET A 1 -3.11 65.17 37.53
N SER A 2 -2.16 64.30 37.20
CA SER A 2 -1.90 63.85 35.84
C SER A 2 -1.81 62.33 35.88
N ASP A 3 -2.75 61.72 35.17
CA ASP A 3 -2.79 60.35 34.65
C ASP A 3 -2.09 59.22 35.41
N ASP A 4 -2.94 58.44 36.08
CA ASP A 4 -2.73 57.02 36.30
C ASP A 4 -3.25 56.26 35.05
N SER A 5 -2.34 55.91 34.14
CA SER A 5 -2.60 54.93 33.07
C SER A 5 -1.53 53.85 33.10
N ASN A 6 -1.56 53.07 34.19
CA ASN A 6 -0.71 51.91 34.37
C ASN A 6 -1.12 50.78 33.40
N GLN A 7 -0.28 50.56 32.38
CA GLN A 7 0.11 49.28 31.79
C GLN A 7 -0.92 48.14 31.78
N ARG A 8 -1.64 48.01 30.67
CA ARG A 8 -2.13 46.70 30.18
C ARG A 8 -1.52 46.40 28.81
N LYS A 9 -0.23 46.11 28.78
CA LYS A 9 0.33 45.28 27.70
C LYS A 9 0.10 43.84 28.11
N ILE A 10 -0.97 43.26 27.61
CA ILE A 10 -1.26 41.84 27.82
C ILE A 10 -0.15 41.05 27.14
N ASP A 11 0.47 40.16 27.90
CA ASP A 11 1.51 39.23 27.53
C ASP A 11 0.92 38.05 26.72
N VAL A 12 0.27 38.39 25.59
CA VAL A 12 -0.58 37.47 24.80
C VAL A 12 0.25 36.29 24.26
N THR A 13 1.51 36.52 23.93
CA THR A 13 2.46 35.48 23.50
C THR A 13 2.83 34.51 24.61
N SER A 14 3.15 35.00 25.83
CA SER A 14 3.47 34.11 26.96
C SER A 14 2.26 33.25 27.33
N THR A 15 1.09 33.88 27.43
CA THR A 15 -0.15 33.19 27.85
C THR A 15 -0.61 32.12 26.84
N ALA A 16 -0.44 32.38 25.54
CA ALA A 16 -0.81 31.42 24.50
C ALA A 16 0.15 30.21 24.45
N ILE A 17 1.45 30.47 24.63
CA ILE A 17 2.47 29.42 24.71
C ILE A 17 2.25 28.56 25.96
N GLU A 18 2.03 29.17 27.11
CA GLU A 18 1.73 28.48 28.38
C GLU A 18 0.51 27.57 28.25
N LYS A 19 -0.59 28.08 27.68
CA LYS A 19 -1.78 27.28 27.40
C LYS A 19 -1.50 26.11 26.44
N GLY A 20 -0.72 26.34 25.39
CA GLY A 20 -0.33 25.29 24.45
C GLY A 20 0.51 24.19 25.10
N ILE A 21 1.37 24.55 26.05
CA ILE A 21 2.16 23.60 26.85
C ILE A 21 1.27 22.79 27.78
N ASP A 22 0.34 23.43 28.49
CA ASP A 22 -0.57 22.74 29.41
C ASP A 22 -1.47 21.75 28.67
N VAL A 23 -1.92 22.11 27.48
CA VAL A 23 -2.69 21.23 26.60
C VAL A 23 -1.88 20.02 26.14
N ALA A 24 -0.63 20.22 25.72
CA ALA A 24 0.25 19.14 25.30
C ALA A 24 0.61 18.19 26.46
N LYS A 25 0.92 18.73 27.64
CA LYS A 25 1.17 17.94 28.86
C LYS A 25 -0.04 17.07 29.23
N GLY A 26 -1.22 17.68 29.30
CA GLY A 26 -2.45 16.95 29.60
C GLY A 26 -2.82 15.91 28.54
N PHE A 27 -2.33 16.04 27.30
CA PHE A 27 -2.46 14.99 26.28
C PHE A 27 -1.49 13.84 26.55
N ILE A 28 -0.20 14.12 26.76
CA ILE A 28 0.83 13.13 27.10
C ILE A 28 0.46 12.32 28.34
N ASP A 29 -0.06 12.96 29.40
CA ASP A 29 -0.45 12.27 30.63
C ASP A 29 -1.53 11.19 30.41
N LYS A 30 -2.32 11.30 29.34
CA LYS A 30 -3.30 10.27 28.94
C LYS A 30 -2.67 9.13 28.13
N LEU A 31 -1.50 9.36 27.54
CA LEU A 31 -0.80 8.43 26.66
C LEU A 31 0.18 7.51 27.40
N VAL A 32 0.61 7.87 28.61
CA VAL A 32 1.58 7.10 29.40
C VAL A 32 1.01 6.67 30.76
N LEU A 33 1.47 5.50 31.23
CA LEU A 33 1.35 5.01 32.61
C LEU A 33 2.80 4.71 33.05
N PRO A 34 3.49 5.43 33.96
CA PRO A 34 3.14 6.45 34.98
C PRO A 34 3.35 7.94 34.56
N PRO A 35 3.10 8.97 35.43
CA PRO A 35 3.03 10.39 35.07
C PRO A 35 4.30 10.96 34.42
N ALA A 36 4.11 11.84 33.44
CA ALA A 36 5.16 12.46 32.62
C ALA A 36 5.96 13.58 33.33
N GLU A 37 5.97 13.62 34.66
CA GLU A 37 6.61 14.69 35.45
C GLU A 37 8.10 14.86 35.12
N GLU A 38 8.77 13.80 34.63
CA GLU A 38 10.18 13.83 34.22
C GLU A 38 10.45 14.47 32.84
N LEU A 39 9.44 14.64 31.97
CA LEU A 39 9.63 15.26 30.64
C LEU A 39 9.90 16.78 30.72
N GLY A 40 9.65 17.42 31.87
CA GLY A 40 9.78 18.86 32.05
C GLY A 40 11.16 19.38 32.51
N LEU A 41 12.11 18.50 32.81
CA LEU A 41 13.24 18.86 33.69
C LEU A 41 14.57 19.29 33.04
N LEU A 42 14.64 19.50 31.71
CA LEU A 42 15.88 19.96 31.06
C LEU A 42 15.64 21.02 29.98
N ILE A 43 15.17 22.20 30.37
CA ILE A 43 15.27 23.41 29.56
C ILE A 43 16.48 24.20 30.05
N LYS A 44 17.66 23.98 29.44
CA LYS A 44 18.89 24.70 29.78
C LYS A 44 19.50 25.52 28.63
N ASP A 45 19.12 25.25 27.37
CA ASP A 45 19.64 25.97 26.20
C ASP A 45 18.58 26.20 25.09
N GLN A 46 18.91 27.05 24.10
CA GLN A 46 18.00 27.43 23.01
C GLN A 46 17.61 26.24 22.11
N ILE A 47 18.50 25.27 21.94
CA ILE A 47 18.23 24.05 21.15
C ILE A 47 17.18 23.20 21.88
N SER A 48 17.29 23.06 23.20
CA SER A 48 16.30 22.38 24.03
C SER A 48 14.93 23.05 23.95
N LEU A 49 14.89 24.38 23.94
CA LEU A 49 13.64 25.14 23.77
C LEU A 49 13.03 24.96 22.37
N TRP A 50 13.84 24.99 21.31
CA TRP A 50 13.39 24.75 19.94
C TRP A 50 12.79 23.33 19.79
N ARG A 51 13.50 22.30 20.26
CA ARG A 51 13.00 20.90 20.26
C ARG A 51 11.69 20.75 21.01
N PHE A 52 11.61 21.38 22.18
CA PHE A 52 10.40 21.37 23.00
C PHE A 52 9.22 22.04 22.29
N ASN A 53 9.44 23.19 21.64
CA ASN A 53 8.39 23.87 20.87
C ASN A 53 7.88 22.99 19.71
N ASN A 54 8.77 22.27 19.02
CA ASN A 54 8.38 21.32 17.97
C ASN A 54 7.53 20.17 18.52
N GLN A 55 7.92 19.56 19.65
CA GLN A 55 7.10 18.55 20.32
C GLN A 55 5.72 19.07 20.68
N VAL A 56 5.64 20.25 21.32
CA VAL A 56 4.35 20.87 21.71
C VAL A 56 3.48 21.14 20.49
N ARG A 57 4.06 21.65 19.39
CA ARG A 57 3.34 21.90 18.13
C ARG A 57 2.75 20.61 17.56
N ILE A 58 3.55 19.56 17.43
CA ILE A 58 3.11 18.26 16.90
C ILE A 58 2.04 17.62 17.81
N LEU A 59 2.21 17.68 19.14
CA LEU A 59 1.23 17.14 20.09
C LEU A 59 -0.11 17.88 20.02
N ASN A 60 -0.08 19.21 19.87
CA ASN A 60 -1.29 20.01 19.70
C ASN A 60 -2.00 19.71 18.38
N LYS A 61 -1.24 19.53 17.27
CA LYS A 61 -1.78 19.06 15.99
C LYS A 61 -2.45 17.69 16.15
N ALA A 62 -1.77 16.72 16.79
CA ALA A 62 -2.31 15.38 17.02
C ALA A 62 -3.60 15.40 17.85
N LYS A 63 -3.62 16.19 18.94
CA LYS A 63 -4.82 16.35 19.76
C LYS A 63 -5.99 16.94 18.97
N ALA A 64 -5.73 17.96 18.15
CA ALA A 64 -6.76 18.57 17.30
C ALA A 64 -7.34 17.56 16.30
N VAL A 65 -6.50 16.71 15.70
CA VAL A 65 -6.94 15.63 14.81
C VAL A 65 -7.77 14.58 15.57
N CYS A 66 -7.34 14.16 16.77
CA CYS A 66 -8.11 13.26 17.63
C CYS A 66 -9.51 13.83 17.95
N GLU A 67 -9.59 15.11 18.30
CA GLU A 67 -10.85 15.79 18.62
C GLU A 67 -11.76 15.93 17.39
N LYS A 68 -11.19 16.33 16.24
CA LYS A 68 -11.89 16.45 14.95
C LYS A 68 -12.51 15.12 14.52
N ASN A 69 -11.78 14.02 14.70
CA ASN A 69 -12.17 12.69 14.20
C ASN A 69 -12.79 11.79 15.29
N ASN A 70 -13.06 12.32 16.49
CA ASN A 70 -13.59 11.58 17.64
C ASN A 70 -12.80 10.29 17.96
N VAL A 71 -11.48 10.34 17.88
CA VAL A 71 -10.60 9.19 18.10
C VAL A 71 -10.61 8.79 19.57
N SER A 72 -10.87 7.51 19.84
CA SER A 72 -10.78 6.97 21.20
C SER A 72 -9.34 6.63 21.54
N VAL A 73 -8.72 7.44 22.38
CA VAL A 73 -7.30 7.38 22.72
C VAL A 73 -6.99 6.28 23.75
N LYS A 74 -5.93 5.50 23.53
CA LYS A 74 -5.34 4.53 24.46
C LYS A 74 -3.91 4.94 24.86
N ALA A 75 -3.47 4.44 26.01
CA ALA A 75 -2.07 4.55 26.40
C ALA A 75 -1.16 3.67 25.52
N ILE A 76 0.05 4.15 25.25
CA ILE A 76 1.08 3.42 24.50
C ILE A 76 2.33 3.21 25.36
N PRO A 77 3.08 2.10 25.16
CA PRO A 77 4.31 1.86 25.90
C PRO A 77 5.34 2.99 25.74
N PRO A 78 6.11 3.34 26.79
CA PRO A 78 7.19 4.32 26.70
C PRO A 78 8.22 3.99 25.62
N LYS A 79 8.44 2.70 25.33
CA LYS A 79 9.32 2.22 24.24
C LYS A 79 8.89 2.72 22.85
N LEU A 80 7.61 3.07 22.67
CA LEU A 80 7.10 3.69 21.45
C LEU A 80 7.09 5.22 21.57
N LEU A 81 6.58 5.75 22.69
CA LEU A 81 6.39 7.18 22.86
C LEU A 81 7.72 7.95 22.96
N CYS A 82 8.71 7.44 23.69
CA CYS A 82 9.98 8.14 23.89
C CYS A 82 10.75 8.33 22.57
N PRO A 83 11.01 7.28 21.75
CA PRO A 83 11.64 7.48 20.44
C PRO A 83 10.82 8.39 19.53
N TYR A 84 9.49 8.27 19.55
CA TYR A 84 8.62 9.17 18.79
C TYR A 84 8.88 10.64 19.17
N LEU A 85 8.81 10.99 20.47
CA LEU A 85 8.98 12.38 20.93
C LEU A 85 10.40 12.90 20.66
N GLU A 86 11.41 12.04 20.79
CA GLU A 86 12.79 12.41 20.52
C GLU A 86 13.00 12.75 19.05
N HIS A 87 12.53 11.90 18.13
CA HIS A 87 12.68 12.11 16.70
C HIS A 87 11.78 13.25 16.17
N ALA A 88 10.51 13.29 16.57
CA ALA A 88 9.57 14.34 16.19
C ALA A 88 10.04 15.73 16.62
N SER A 89 10.79 15.84 17.72
CA SER A 89 11.32 17.13 18.20
C SER A 89 12.31 17.80 17.24
N LEU A 90 12.92 17.02 16.35
CA LEU A 90 13.92 17.49 15.40
C LEU A 90 13.31 17.87 14.05
N GLU A 91 12.03 17.60 13.84
CA GLU A 91 11.35 17.93 12.58
C GLU A 91 11.01 19.41 12.52
N ASP A 92 11.39 20.07 11.43
CA ASP A 92 11.12 21.49 11.18
C ASP A 92 10.18 21.73 10.00
N ASP A 93 10.07 20.76 9.09
CA ASP A 93 9.17 20.85 7.95
C ASP A 93 7.71 20.73 8.40
N ASP A 94 6.89 21.74 8.09
CA ASP A 94 5.53 21.81 8.63
C ASP A 94 4.63 20.68 8.10
N GLU A 95 4.85 20.23 6.85
CA GLU A 95 4.12 19.11 6.27
C GLU A 95 4.51 17.79 6.94
N LEU A 96 5.80 17.54 7.15
CA LEU A 96 6.25 16.35 7.89
C LEU A 96 5.77 16.37 9.34
N GLN A 97 5.68 17.52 9.98
CA GLN A 97 5.07 17.63 11.30
C GLN A 97 3.60 17.24 11.34
N ASP A 98 2.84 17.51 10.28
CA ASP A 98 1.47 17.00 10.15
C ASP A 98 1.49 15.47 10.06
N LYS A 99 2.41 14.89 9.29
CA LYS A 99 2.57 13.42 9.20
C LYS A 99 2.97 12.81 10.55
N TRP A 100 3.85 13.45 11.32
CA TRP A 100 4.17 13.05 12.69
C TRP A 100 2.93 13.07 13.58
N ALA A 101 2.14 14.15 13.54
CA ALA A 101 0.91 14.27 14.31
C ALA A 101 -0.09 13.15 13.98
N ILE A 102 -0.28 12.85 12.69
CA ILE A 102 -1.15 11.78 12.21
C ILE A 102 -0.62 10.41 12.65
N LEU A 103 0.69 10.17 12.55
CA LEU A 103 1.31 8.93 13.03
C LEU A 103 1.01 8.70 14.51
N LEU A 104 1.10 9.74 15.34
CA LEU A 104 0.74 9.62 16.76
C LEU A 104 -0.74 9.29 16.94
N VAL A 105 -1.64 9.99 16.23
CA VAL A 105 -3.10 9.74 16.29
C VAL A 105 -3.40 8.27 16.01
N ASN A 106 -2.81 7.73 14.94
CA ASN A 106 -3.01 6.33 14.53
C ASN A 106 -2.38 5.33 15.52
N MET A 107 -1.26 5.67 16.16
CA MET A 107 -0.66 4.83 17.21
C MET A 107 -1.50 4.78 18.49
N VAL A 108 -2.14 5.90 18.85
CA VAL A 108 -2.93 6.03 20.09
C VAL A 108 -4.41 5.72 19.89
N ASP A 109 -4.85 5.45 18.66
CA ASP A 109 -6.22 5.02 18.38
C ASP A 109 -6.47 3.60 18.92
N SER A 110 -7.47 3.46 19.79
CA SER A 110 -7.88 2.18 20.38
C SER A 110 -8.47 1.21 19.36
N GLN A 111 -9.02 1.71 18.24
CA GLN A 111 -9.53 0.89 17.15
C GLN A 111 -8.43 0.35 16.24
N GLN A 112 -7.19 0.81 16.43
CA GLN A 112 -6.04 0.41 15.63
C GLN A 112 -5.07 -0.43 16.42
N ASN A 113 -4.30 -1.25 15.71
CA ASN A 113 -3.16 -1.96 16.27
C ASN A 113 -1.84 -1.56 15.60
N ILE A 114 -1.70 -0.26 15.29
CA ILE A 114 -0.45 0.28 14.74
C ILE A 114 0.52 0.51 15.91
N GLN A 115 1.20 -0.56 16.31
CA GLN A 115 2.29 -0.54 17.30
C GLN A 115 3.64 -0.86 16.64
N ASN A 116 3.85 -0.38 15.42
CA ASN A 116 5.11 -0.57 14.74
C ASN A 116 6.13 0.48 15.23
N HIS A 117 7.12 -0.01 16.00
CA HIS A 117 8.20 0.81 16.56
C HIS A 117 9.15 1.35 15.49
N VAL A 118 9.10 0.85 14.26
CA VAL A 118 10.00 1.25 13.18
C VAL A 118 9.55 2.57 12.52
N PHE A 119 8.26 2.91 12.55
CA PHE A 119 7.72 4.06 11.82
C PHE A 119 8.28 5.43 12.24
N PRO A 120 8.47 5.74 13.54
CA PRO A 120 9.16 6.98 13.93
C PRO A 120 10.57 7.08 13.32
N TYR A 121 11.32 5.99 13.27
CA TYR A 121 12.66 5.99 12.69
C TYR A 121 12.64 6.20 11.19
N ILE A 122 11.67 5.59 10.49
CA ILE A 122 11.49 5.79 9.04
C ILE A 122 11.14 7.25 8.75
N LEU A 123 10.12 7.80 9.42
CA LEU A 123 9.67 9.17 9.17
C LEU A 123 10.79 10.19 9.44
N SER A 124 11.61 9.97 10.48
CA SER A 124 12.76 10.83 10.79
C SER A 124 13.90 10.84 9.75
N GLN A 125 13.87 9.91 8.79
CA GLN A 125 14.90 9.73 7.77
C GLN A 125 14.39 10.02 6.36
N LEU A 126 13.15 10.51 6.23
CA LEU A 126 12.54 10.88 4.96
C LEU A 126 12.53 12.39 4.79
N SER A 127 12.72 12.84 3.55
CA SER A 127 12.40 14.21 3.15
C SER A 127 10.91 14.33 2.79
N SER A 128 10.39 15.56 2.76
CA SER A 128 9.02 15.83 2.31
C SER A 128 8.79 15.37 0.87
N ASP A 129 9.80 15.47 0.00
CA ASP A 129 9.73 15.03 -1.39
C ASP A 129 9.64 13.49 -1.50
N GLU A 130 10.45 12.77 -0.72
CA GLU A 130 10.40 11.31 -0.66
C GLU A 130 9.06 10.81 -0.11
N PHE A 131 8.53 11.47 0.93
CA PHE A 131 7.22 11.13 1.48
C PHE A 131 6.10 11.37 0.45
N LYS A 132 6.09 12.54 -0.21
CA LYS A 132 5.10 12.89 -1.23
C LYS A 132 5.11 11.92 -2.41
N LEU A 133 6.29 11.51 -2.85
CA LEU A 133 6.44 10.50 -3.87
C LEU A 133 5.73 9.20 -3.44
N LEU A 134 6.10 8.68 -2.28
CA LEU A 134 5.54 7.42 -1.76
C LEU A 134 4.02 7.52 -1.60
N GLU A 135 3.52 8.63 -1.05
CA GLU A 135 2.08 8.91 -0.92
C GLU A 135 1.37 8.92 -2.28
N SER A 136 1.97 9.54 -3.30
CA SER A 136 1.39 9.57 -4.65
C SER A 136 1.32 8.19 -5.31
N VAL A 137 2.35 7.36 -5.11
CA VAL A 137 2.40 5.98 -5.62
C VAL A 137 1.31 5.14 -4.95
N LEU A 138 1.11 5.29 -3.64
CA LEU A 138 0.05 4.58 -2.93
C LEU A 138 -1.35 4.99 -3.42
N ILE A 139 -1.60 6.29 -3.61
CA ILE A 139 -2.88 6.79 -4.14
C ILE A 139 -3.15 6.22 -5.54
N GLU A 140 -2.14 6.14 -6.39
CA GLU A 140 -2.28 5.56 -7.73
C GLU A 140 -2.57 4.06 -7.67
N LYS A 141 -1.92 3.34 -6.74
CA LYS A 141 -2.24 1.93 -6.45
C LYS A 141 -3.69 1.76 -6.02
N GLU A 142 -4.16 2.55 -5.06
CA GLU A 142 -5.54 2.51 -4.55
C GLU A 142 -6.55 2.74 -5.68
N ARG A 143 -6.29 3.74 -6.54
CA ARG A 143 -7.12 4.04 -7.71
C ARG A 143 -7.20 2.85 -8.66
N ARG A 144 -6.05 2.29 -9.05
CA ARG A 144 -5.96 1.14 -9.96
C ARG A 144 -6.66 -0.09 -9.38
N VAL A 145 -6.45 -0.38 -8.10
CA VAL A 145 -7.09 -1.50 -7.41
C VAL A 145 -8.60 -1.33 -7.40
N SER A 146 -9.10 -0.14 -7.04
CA SER A 146 -10.54 0.14 -7.04
C SER A 146 -11.18 -0.02 -8.41
N GLU A 147 -10.52 0.41 -9.50
CA GLU A 147 -10.99 0.23 -10.87
C GLU A 147 -11.07 -1.25 -11.26
N LEU A 148 -10.02 -2.02 -10.95
CA LEU A 148 -9.97 -3.46 -11.25
C LEU A 148 -10.93 -4.29 -10.41
N GLU A 149 -11.16 -3.91 -9.14
CA GLU A 149 -12.16 -4.54 -8.29
C GLU A 149 -13.58 -4.29 -8.81
N GLY A 150 -13.84 -3.08 -9.33
CA GLY A 150 -15.07 -2.77 -10.06
C GLY A 150 -15.27 -3.66 -11.29
N GLU A 151 -14.25 -3.77 -12.15
CA GLU A 151 -14.30 -4.65 -13.33
C GLU A 151 -14.50 -6.13 -12.91
N LEU A 152 -13.80 -6.58 -11.86
CA LEU A 152 -13.94 -7.95 -11.37
C LEU A 152 -15.35 -8.22 -10.84
N SER A 153 -15.96 -7.28 -10.12
CA SER A 153 -17.33 -7.42 -9.62
C SER A 153 -18.33 -7.54 -10.77
N GLU A 154 -18.26 -6.63 -11.74
CA GLU A 154 -19.13 -6.68 -12.94
C GLU A 154 -18.92 -7.96 -13.75
N PHE A 155 -17.66 -8.41 -13.86
CA PHE A 155 -17.33 -9.66 -14.55
C PHE A 155 -17.92 -10.88 -13.83
N LEU A 156 -17.82 -10.96 -12.50
CA LEU A 156 -18.33 -12.09 -11.71
C LEU A 156 -19.87 -12.16 -11.74
N GLU A 157 -20.56 -11.02 -11.68
CA GLU A 157 -22.02 -10.96 -11.82
C GLU A 157 -22.48 -11.56 -13.15
N ASN A 158 -21.88 -11.12 -14.26
CA ASN A 158 -22.23 -11.57 -15.60
C ASN A 158 -21.81 -13.03 -15.87
N ARG A 159 -20.67 -13.46 -15.33
CA ARG A 159 -20.12 -14.81 -15.54
C ARG A 159 -20.91 -15.88 -14.80
N SER A 160 -21.38 -15.62 -13.59
CA SER A 160 -21.97 -16.64 -12.70
C SER A 160 -23.07 -17.47 -13.39
N ALA A 161 -24.00 -16.81 -14.08
CA ALA A 161 -25.07 -17.47 -14.82
C ALA A 161 -24.56 -18.24 -16.05
N ILE A 162 -23.56 -17.69 -16.75
CA ILE A 162 -22.96 -18.31 -17.95
C ILE A 162 -22.20 -19.57 -17.57
N GLU A 163 -21.41 -19.53 -16.50
CA GLU A 163 -20.61 -20.65 -16.05
C GLU A 163 -21.47 -21.80 -15.53
N ILE A 164 -22.52 -21.50 -14.76
CA ILE A 164 -23.49 -22.53 -14.30
C ILE A 164 -24.15 -23.20 -15.51
N ARG A 165 -24.59 -22.42 -16.50
CA ARG A 165 -25.18 -22.94 -17.74
C ARG A 165 -24.19 -23.83 -18.49
N LEU A 166 -22.98 -23.33 -18.77
CA LEU A 166 -21.96 -24.09 -19.51
C LEU A 166 -21.57 -25.39 -18.80
N LYS A 167 -21.42 -25.37 -17.47
CA LYS A 167 -21.14 -26.59 -16.67
C LYS A 167 -22.28 -27.60 -16.79
N SER A 168 -23.54 -27.15 -16.65
CA SER A 168 -24.70 -28.03 -16.81
C SER A 168 -24.79 -28.65 -18.22
N GLU A 169 -24.50 -27.88 -19.27
CA GLU A 169 -24.49 -28.37 -20.65
C GLU A 169 -23.35 -29.38 -20.90
N VAL A 170 -22.18 -29.17 -20.29
CA VAL A 170 -21.06 -30.13 -20.34
C VAL A 170 -21.41 -31.42 -19.58
N ASP A 171 -22.08 -31.33 -18.43
CA ASP A 171 -22.54 -32.49 -17.67
C ASP A 171 -23.60 -33.29 -18.44
N GLU A 172 -24.56 -32.62 -19.08
CA GLU A 172 -25.55 -33.26 -19.95
C GLU A 172 -24.91 -33.97 -21.15
N ILE A 173 -23.93 -33.33 -21.80
CA ILE A 173 -23.19 -33.95 -22.90
C ILE A 173 -22.39 -35.16 -22.39
N SER A 174 -21.80 -35.06 -21.21
CA SER A 174 -21.07 -36.17 -20.58
C SER A 174 -21.98 -37.36 -20.30
N GLN A 175 -23.19 -37.13 -19.79
CA GLN A 175 -24.21 -38.17 -19.59
C GLN A 175 -24.66 -38.80 -20.92
N LYS A 176 -24.89 -38.00 -21.96
CA LYS A 176 -25.24 -38.49 -23.31
C LYS A 176 -24.11 -39.32 -23.94
N LEU A 177 -22.86 -38.93 -23.73
CA LEU A 177 -21.70 -39.71 -24.20
C LEU A 177 -21.55 -41.04 -23.43
N GLN A 178 -21.90 -41.07 -22.15
CA GLN A 178 -21.86 -42.29 -21.33
C GLN A 178 -22.98 -43.28 -21.72
N SER A 179 -24.18 -42.80 -22.06
CA SER A 179 -25.27 -43.67 -22.54
C SER A 179 -25.01 -44.26 -23.93
N LEU A 180 -24.27 -43.53 -24.78
CA LEU A 180 -23.83 -44.01 -26.09
C LEU A 180 -22.68 -45.03 -26.02
N SER A 181 -21.97 -45.12 -24.89
CA SER A 181 -20.92 -46.10 -24.65
C SER A 181 -20.89 -46.64 -23.22
N PRO A 182 -21.82 -47.56 -22.88
CA PRO A 182 -21.88 -48.16 -21.54
C PRO A 182 -20.65 -49.04 -21.21
N ASP A 183 -19.94 -49.53 -22.23
CA ASP A 183 -18.75 -50.40 -22.09
C ASP A 183 -17.43 -49.63 -21.88
N GLY A 184 -17.45 -48.30 -21.83
CA GLY A 184 -16.25 -47.47 -21.65
C GLY A 184 -15.31 -47.40 -22.87
N LYS A 185 -15.68 -48.04 -23.99
CA LYS A 185 -14.92 -47.98 -25.24
C LYS A 185 -15.19 -46.67 -25.98
N GLN A 186 -14.17 -46.13 -26.64
CA GLN A 186 -14.31 -44.87 -27.35
C GLN A 186 -15.21 -45.06 -28.58
N VAL A 187 -16.45 -44.55 -28.53
CA VAL A 187 -17.37 -44.57 -29.66
C VAL A 187 -16.94 -43.51 -30.68
N TYR A 188 -16.82 -43.93 -31.94
CA TYR A 188 -16.43 -43.10 -33.10
C TYR A 188 -17.62 -42.86 -34.04
N SER A 189 -18.83 -42.67 -33.49
CA SER A 189 -19.98 -42.24 -34.29
C SER A 189 -19.92 -40.73 -34.56
N ALA A 190 -20.51 -40.29 -35.68
CA ALA A 190 -20.57 -38.87 -36.03
C ALA A 190 -21.24 -38.04 -34.91
N GLU A 191 -22.31 -38.56 -34.31
CA GLU A 191 -23.02 -37.96 -33.17
C GLU A 191 -22.12 -37.84 -31.92
N ALA A 192 -21.35 -38.88 -31.58
CA ALA A 192 -20.41 -38.82 -30.46
C ALA A 192 -19.25 -37.86 -30.72
N MET A 193 -18.80 -37.72 -31.97
CA MET A 193 -17.79 -36.72 -32.36
C MET A 193 -18.32 -35.30 -32.24
N GLU A 194 -19.55 -35.03 -32.67
CA GLU A 194 -20.21 -33.72 -32.53
C GLU A 194 -20.42 -33.33 -31.07
N LEU A 195 -20.91 -34.25 -30.24
CA LEU A 195 -21.07 -34.05 -28.80
C LEU A 195 -19.73 -33.72 -28.11
N ARG A 196 -18.65 -34.46 -28.42
CA ARG A 196 -17.31 -34.16 -27.89
C ARG A 196 -16.78 -32.82 -28.39
N SER A 197 -17.04 -32.46 -29.64
CA SER A 197 -16.65 -31.15 -30.19
C SER A 197 -17.36 -30.01 -29.45
N SER A 198 -18.68 -30.18 -29.21
CA SER A 198 -19.51 -29.24 -28.45
C SER A 198 -19.05 -29.08 -27.00
N ALA A 199 -18.76 -30.19 -26.31
CA ALA A 199 -18.18 -30.16 -24.95
C ALA A 199 -16.84 -29.42 -24.92
N ARG A 200 -15.92 -29.73 -25.84
CA ARG A 200 -14.62 -29.04 -25.95
C ARG A 200 -14.75 -27.55 -26.23
N SER A 201 -15.79 -27.12 -26.94
CA SER A 201 -16.04 -25.69 -27.18
C SER A 201 -16.46 -25.00 -25.88
N LYS A 202 -17.38 -25.61 -25.13
CA LYS A 202 -17.87 -25.09 -23.84
C LYS A 202 -16.80 -25.09 -22.76
N GLU A 203 -15.98 -26.15 -22.70
CA GLU A 203 -14.82 -26.22 -21.81
C GLU A 203 -13.79 -25.13 -22.13
N ARG A 204 -13.57 -24.80 -23.41
CA ARG A 204 -12.71 -23.67 -23.80
C ARG A 204 -13.27 -22.34 -23.34
N GLU A 205 -14.58 -22.16 -23.42
CA GLU A 205 -15.26 -20.95 -22.93
C GLU A 205 -15.12 -20.82 -21.40
N ILE A 206 -15.35 -21.90 -20.65
CA ILE A 206 -15.12 -21.94 -19.19
C ILE A 206 -13.68 -21.56 -18.85
N ARG A 207 -12.68 -22.17 -19.50
CA ARG A 207 -11.26 -21.83 -19.28
C ARG A 207 -10.94 -20.38 -19.62
N SER A 208 -11.56 -19.81 -20.65
CA SER A 208 -11.34 -18.40 -21.00
C SER A 208 -11.87 -17.46 -19.93
N LEU A 209 -13.01 -17.81 -19.32
CA LEU A 209 -13.59 -17.07 -18.21
C LEU A 209 -12.74 -17.17 -16.94
N GLU A 210 -12.25 -18.38 -16.62
CA GLU A 210 -11.32 -18.62 -15.51
C GLU A 210 -10.00 -17.85 -15.70
N TYR A 211 -9.46 -17.84 -16.91
CA TYR A 211 -8.25 -17.11 -17.23
C TYR A 211 -8.45 -15.60 -17.06
N LYS A 212 -9.58 -15.03 -17.53
CA LYS A 212 -9.86 -13.60 -17.34
C LYS A 212 -9.96 -13.25 -15.85
N GLU A 213 -10.65 -14.07 -15.05
CA GLU A 213 -10.71 -13.86 -13.59
C GLU A 213 -9.33 -13.89 -12.95
N PHE A 214 -8.53 -14.90 -13.28
CA PHE A 214 -7.17 -15.05 -12.77
C PHE A 214 -6.31 -13.84 -13.12
N MET A 215 -6.42 -13.33 -14.35
CA MET A 215 -5.68 -12.15 -14.79
C MET A 215 -6.09 -10.89 -14.02
N LEU A 216 -7.40 -10.67 -13.82
CA LEU A 216 -7.89 -9.55 -13.01
C LEU A 216 -7.38 -9.63 -11.56
N ARG A 217 -7.50 -10.80 -10.92
CA ARG A 217 -7.00 -11.02 -9.56
C ARG A 217 -5.49 -10.81 -9.45
N ARG A 218 -4.74 -11.29 -10.44
CA ARG A 218 -3.28 -11.09 -10.50
C ARG A 218 -2.93 -9.61 -10.63
N GLN A 219 -3.65 -8.86 -11.45
CA GLN A 219 -3.44 -7.42 -11.60
C GLN A 219 -3.79 -6.66 -10.32
N ILE A 220 -4.88 -7.01 -9.64
CA ILE A 220 -5.25 -6.41 -8.34
C ILE A 220 -4.14 -6.63 -7.30
N ALA A 221 -3.60 -7.85 -7.23
CA ALA A 221 -2.53 -8.19 -6.29
C ALA A 221 -1.14 -7.66 -6.69
N ALA A 222 -0.99 -7.09 -7.89
CA ALA A 222 0.30 -6.61 -8.37
C ALA A 222 0.76 -5.38 -7.56
N PRO A 223 2.03 -5.32 -7.16
CA PRO A 223 2.59 -4.14 -6.50
C PRO A 223 2.68 -2.96 -7.47
N GLU A 224 2.69 -1.74 -6.93
CA GLU A 224 2.81 -0.53 -7.73
C GLU A 224 4.28 -0.19 -8.00
N SER A 225 4.57 0.25 -9.23
CA SER A 225 5.91 0.68 -9.61
C SER A 225 6.13 2.14 -9.22
N ILE A 226 7.30 2.43 -8.66
CA ILE A 226 7.73 3.79 -8.33
C ILE A 226 8.31 4.43 -9.59
N PRO A 227 7.75 5.55 -10.07
CA PRO A 227 8.21 6.19 -11.29
C PRO A 227 9.59 6.80 -11.07
N GLU A 228 10.63 6.26 -11.71
CA GLU A 228 12.01 6.78 -11.58
C GLU A 228 12.21 8.14 -12.28
N LYS A 229 11.22 8.61 -13.02
CA LYS A 229 11.27 9.91 -13.72
C LYS A 229 11.15 11.05 -12.70
N ASN A 230 12.21 11.86 -12.61
CA ASN A 230 12.32 13.08 -11.79
C ASN A 230 12.65 12.89 -10.31
N ILE A 231 13.16 11.72 -9.91
CA ILE A 231 13.67 11.48 -8.55
C ILE A 231 15.19 11.39 -8.61
N LYS A 232 15.88 11.94 -7.61
CA LYS A 232 17.33 11.84 -7.55
C LYS A 232 17.70 10.41 -7.11
N GLU A 233 18.78 9.89 -7.66
CA GLU A 233 19.26 8.52 -7.35
C GLU A 233 19.41 8.26 -5.84
N PHE A 234 19.86 9.26 -5.08
CA PHE A 234 20.02 9.11 -3.63
C PHE A 234 18.69 9.03 -2.87
N GLU A 235 17.62 9.65 -3.38
CA GLU A 235 16.27 9.59 -2.79
C GLU A 235 15.70 8.19 -2.97
N ILE A 236 15.85 7.61 -4.18
CA ILE A 236 15.53 6.20 -4.45
C ILE A 236 16.35 5.25 -3.55
N ALA A 237 17.66 5.49 -3.44
CA ALA A 237 18.52 4.68 -2.59
C ALA A 237 18.10 4.75 -1.10
N ASN A 238 17.65 5.91 -0.63
CA ASN A 238 17.19 6.09 0.74
C ASN A 238 15.89 5.31 1.01
N ILE A 239 14.87 5.44 0.15
CA ILE A 239 13.60 4.70 0.32
C ILE A 239 13.79 3.18 0.20
N ILE A 240 14.73 2.72 -0.63
CA ILE A 240 15.12 1.29 -0.71
C ILE A 240 15.81 0.85 0.58
N ARG A 241 16.79 1.63 1.07
CA ARG A 241 17.51 1.36 2.33
C ARG A 241 16.56 1.30 3.53
N LEU A 242 15.53 2.13 3.54
CA LEU A 242 14.48 2.14 4.57
C LEU A 242 13.50 0.98 4.43
N GLY A 243 13.58 0.20 3.34
CA GLY A 243 12.72 -0.94 3.07
C GLY A 243 11.32 -0.57 2.57
N LEU A 244 11.11 0.69 2.17
CA LEU A 244 9.83 1.18 1.64
C LEU A 244 9.65 0.78 0.19
N ALA A 245 10.75 0.68 -0.55
CA ALA A 245 10.81 0.24 -1.93
C ALA A 245 11.76 -0.96 -2.09
N LYS A 246 11.55 -1.76 -3.15
CA LYS A 246 12.49 -2.82 -3.54
C LYS A 246 12.66 -2.86 -5.05
N VAL A 247 13.89 -3.16 -5.48
CA VAL A 247 14.20 -3.39 -6.90
C VAL A 247 13.84 -4.83 -7.25
N VAL A 248 13.10 -5.00 -8.34
CA VAL A 248 12.74 -6.29 -8.93
C VAL A 248 13.35 -6.36 -10.32
N TYR A 249 13.90 -7.54 -10.62
CA TYR A 249 14.44 -7.87 -11.92
C TYR A 249 13.43 -8.75 -12.65
N GLU A 250 12.88 -8.24 -13.74
CA GLU A 250 12.04 -9.03 -14.63
C GLU A 250 12.92 -9.51 -15.78
N ALA A 251 13.25 -10.80 -15.76
CA ALA A 251 13.93 -11.46 -16.87
C ALA A 251 12.88 -11.89 -17.89
N SER A 252 12.91 -11.28 -19.07
CA SER A 252 12.19 -11.75 -20.24
C SER A 252 13.15 -12.52 -21.14
N ALA A 253 12.71 -13.69 -21.61
CA ALA A 253 13.49 -14.55 -22.48
C ALA A 253 12.82 -14.60 -23.85
N GLY A 254 13.45 -13.99 -24.85
CA GLY A 254 13.06 -14.15 -26.24
C GLY A 254 13.67 -15.43 -26.81
N THR A 255 12.86 -16.29 -27.42
CA THR A 255 13.35 -17.40 -28.24
C THR A 255 13.25 -17.01 -29.71
N HIS A 256 14.38 -16.96 -30.41
CA HIS A 256 14.39 -16.85 -31.87
C HIS A 256 14.38 -18.25 -32.49
N SER A 257 13.27 -18.60 -33.13
CA SER A 257 13.14 -19.87 -33.86
C SER A 257 13.50 -19.65 -35.33
N ILE A 258 14.49 -20.40 -35.84
CA ILE A 258 14.82 -20.42 -37.27
C ILE A 258 14.23 -21.69 -37.89
N GLU A 259 13.50 -21.52 -39.00
CA GLU A 259 13.02 -22.65 -39.80
C GLU A 259 14.12 -23.13 -40.74
N VAL A 260 14.66 -24.31 -40.46
CA VAL A 260 15.65 -24.98 -41.29
C VAL A 260 14.95 -25.98 -42.21
N PRO A 261 15.06 -25.88 -43.54
CA PRO A 261 14.47 -26.87 -44.43
C PRO A 261 15.13 -28.24 -44.21
N ILE A 262 14.32 -29.28 -43.99
CA ILE A 262 14.76 -30.67 -43.90
C ILE A 262 14.26 -31.42 -45.13
N GLY A 263 15.16 -31.68 -46.07
CA GLY A 263 14.93 -32.55 -47.24
C GLY A 263 14.62 -31.81 -48.56
N ASP A 264 14.60 -32.57 -49.66
CA ASP A 264 14.41 -32.07 -51.04
C ASP A 264 12.95 -31.72 -51.41
N ARG A 265 12.02 -31.71 -50.44
CA ARG A 265 10.61 -31.35 -50.69
C ARG A 265 10.32 -30.00 -50.03
N ASP A 266 9.76 -29.08 -50.81
CA ASP A 266 9.45 -27.67 -50.47
C ASP A 266 8.57 -27.44 -49.22
N SER A 267 8.14 -28.49 -48.49
CA SER A 267 7.17 -28.39 -47.40
C SER A 267 7.61 -28.98 -46.06
N SER A 268 8.89 -29.35 -45.87
CA SER A 268 9.39 -29.84 -44.57
C SER A 268 10.46 -28.91 -44.01
N TYR A 269 10.10 -28.21 -42.93
CA TYR A 269 11.01 -27.37 -42.13
C TYR A 269 11.09 -27.94 -40.70
N ALA A 270 12.25 -27.84 -40.07
CA ALA A 270 12.41 -27.98 -38.63
C ALA A 270 12.67 -26.61 -38.00
N SER A 271 11.92 -26.31 -36.95
CA SER A 271 12.21 -25.18 -36.09
C SER A 271 13.40 -25.53 -35.20
N VAL A 272 14.46 -24.72 -35.28
CA VAL A 272 15.58 -24.77 -34.34
C VAL A 272 15.55 -23.48 -33.54
N ASP A 273 15.36 -23.58 -32.23
CA ASP A 273 15.46 -22.44 -31.33
C ASP A 273 16.94 -22.11 -31.13
N PHE A 274 17.36 -20.92 -31.58
CA PHE A 274 18.69 -20.37 -31.35
C PHE A 274 18.61 -19.20 -30.37
N ASP A 275 19.66 -19.10 -29.55
CA ASP A 275 19.99 -18.04 -28.60
C ASP A 275 18.82 -17.50 -27.76
N ILE A 276 18.84 -17.83 -26.47
CA ILE A 276 17.94 -17.23 -25.48
C ILE A 276 18.51 -15.83 -25.16
N GLU A 277 17.91 -14.80 -25.75
CA GLU A 277 18.17 -13.42 -25.36
C GLU A 277 17.42 -13.15 -24.06
N ILE A 278 18.16 -12.89 -22.98
CA ILE A 278 17.60 -12.58 -21.67
C ILE A 278 17.70 -11.07 -21.49
N ASP A 279 16.58 -10.38 -21.67
CA ASP A 279 16.43 -8.97 -21.32
C ASP A 279 16.01 -8.87 -19.87
N THR A 280 16.82 -8.21 -19.05
CA THR A 280 16.51 -7.94 -17.64
C THR A 280 16.06 -6.50 -17.48
N ASP A 281 14.76 -6.31 -17.29
CA ASP A 281 14.21 -5.02 -16.92
C ASP A 281 14.29 -4.84 -15.40
N THR A 282 14.75 -3.67 -14.97
CA THR A 282 14.77 -3.29 -13.56
C THR A 282 13.60 -2.37 -13.27
N SER A 283 12.79 -2.72 -12.28
CA SER A 283 11.74 -1.85 -11.76
C SER A 283 11.85 -1.71 -10.26
N THR A 284 11.62 -0.50 -9.76
CA THR A 284 11.50 -0.24 -8.33
C THR A 284 10.03 -0.29 -7.95
N ILE A 285 9.64 -1.13 -7.00
CA ILE A 285 8.24 -1.28 -6.57
C ILE A 285 8.04 -0.91 -5.11
N LEU A 286 6.84 -0.42 -4.78
CA LEU A 286 6.41 -0.18 -3.41
C LEU A 286 6.27 -1.50 -2.66
N THR A 287 6.72 -1.53 -1.40
CA THR A 287 6.63 -2.70 -0.53
C THR A 287 5.42 -2.63 0.39
N GLU A 288 5.02 -3.77 0.95
CA GLU A 288 3.99 -3.83 2.01
C GLU A 288 4.38 -2.98 3.23
N LEU A 289 5.66 -2.93 3.61
CA LEU A 289 6.15 -2.05 4.67
C LEU A 289 5.92 -0.57 4.31
N GLY A 290 6.20 -0.21 3.05
CA GLY A 290 5.95 1.12 2.51
C GLY A 290 4.48 1.51 2.60
N GLU A 291 3.59 0.64 2.14
CA GLU A 291 2.14 0.84 2.20
C GLU A 291 1.67 1.07 3.64
N LEU A 292 2.00 0.15 4.56
CA LEU A 292 1.63 0.26 5.96
C LEU A 292 2.18 1.52 6.64
N PHE A 293 3.39 1.94 6.27
CA PHE A 293 4.00 3.16 6.80
C PHE A 293 3.27 4.42 6.33
N ILE A 294 2.98 4.53 5.03
CA ILE A 294 2.31 5.69 4.45
C ILE A 294 0.88 5.79 5.01
N ASP A 295 0.16 4.66 5.10
CA ASP A 295 -1.18 4.61 5.69
C ASP A 295 -1.18 5.03 7.16
N ALA A 296 -0.16 4.63 7.93
CA ALA A 296 0.00 5.10 9.30
C ALA A 296 0.21 6.62 9.41
N CYS A 297 0.67 7.27 8.34
CA CYS A 297 0.93 8.71 8.27
C CYS A 297 -0.17 9.50 7.52
N ARG A 298 -1.27 8.86 7.08
CA ARG A 298 -2.43 9.51 6.43
C ARG A 298 -3.62 9.65 7.38
N GLU A 299 -4.33 10.78 7.29
CA GLU A 299 -5.63 10.91 7.96
C GLU A 299 -6.58 9.89 7.35
N LYS A 300 -7.35 9.19 8.19
CA LYS A 300 -8.44 8.37 7.69
C LYS A 300 -9.48 9.27 7.03
N ASN A 301 -9.91 8.91 5.82
CA ASN A 301 -11.19 9.38 5.31
C ASN A 301 -12.27 8.80 6.24
N ALA A 302 -12.96 9.68 6.96
CA ALA A 302 -14.09 9.34 7.81
C ALA A 302 -15.31 8.92 6.97
#